data_AF-A0A7Z7QPA3-F1
#
_entry.id   AF-A0A7Z7QPA3-F1
#
_cell.length_a   1.000
_cell.length_b   1.000
_cell.length_c   1.000
_cell.angle_alpha   90.00
_cell.angle_beta   90.00
_cell.angle_gamma   90.00
#
_symmetry.space_group_name_H-M   'P 1'
#
loop_
_entity.id
_entity.type
_entity.pdbx_description
1 polymer ?
#
loop_
_entity_poly.entity_id
_entity_poly.type
_entity_poly.pdbx_seq_one_letter_code
_entity_poly.pdbx_strand_id
1 'polypeptide(L)'
;MCNDILKLLKIKDNNIKITKVEEDVVIRGKKSNVIFGTLSYKPMTCPHCYHTNPNRIHKHGKRLSRITFLRFQEIAVYLNLLKQRFKCRVCGRTFTSKTNVVEDNCFISNHVQKAIIDKATQVRSETDIASDCNVSASSVKRVIHKVSNATFQ
;
A
#
# COMPACT_ATOMS: atom_id res chain seq x y z
N MET A 1 10.14 -6.26 17.72
CA MET A 1 9.02 -7.20 17.92
C MET A 1 7.87 -6.80 17.00
N CYS A 2 6.99 -7.75 16.65
CA CYS A 2 5.90 -7.70 15.64
C CYS A 2 6.23 -8.17 14.20
N ASN A 3 7.14 -9.14 14.03
CA ASN A 3 7.27 -9.84 12.73
C ASN A 3 6.04 -10.70 12.43
N ASP A 4 5.29 -11.13 13.45
CA ASP A 4 4.19 -12.10 13.27
C ASP A 4 2.94 -11.46 12.66
N ILE A 5 2.66 -10.18 12.93
CA ILE A 5 1.60 -9.42 12.25
C ILE A 5 1.93 -9.26 10.76
N LEU A 6 3.19 -8.97 10.42
CA LEU A 6 3.63 -8.87 9.03
C LEU A 6 3.48 -10.21 8.29
N LYS A 7 3.82 -11.33 8.96
CA LYS A 7 3.60 -12.68 8.42
C LYS A 7 2.13 -12.97 8.18
N LEU A 8 1.25 -12.64 9.15
CA LEU A 8 -0.20 -12.84 9.04
C LEU A 8 -0.79 -12.08 7.84
N LEU A 9 -0.36 -10.83 7.63
CA LEU A 9 -0.78 -9.99 6.50
C LEU A 9 -0.07 -10.34 5.18
N LYS A 10 0.76 -11.38 5.16
CA LYS A 10 1.58 -11.80 4.00
C LYS A 10 2.41 -10.64 3.43
N ILE A 11 2.98 -9.81 4.31
CA ILE A 11 3.89 -8.73 3.96
C ILE A 11 5.33 -9.27 4.03
N LYS A 12 6.04 -9.22 2.88
CA LYS A 12 7.43 -9.71 2.75
C LYS A 12 8.49 -8.60 2.87
N ASP A 13 8.08 -7.35 3.11
CA ASP A 13 8.99 -6.21 3.11
C ASP A 13 9.63 -5.99 4.49
N ASN A 14 10.92 -6.29 4.59
CA ASN A 14 11.70 -6.20 5.82
C ASN A 14 11.94 -4.75 6.28
N ASN A 15 11.68 -3.74 5.44
CA ASN A 15 11.87 -2.33 5.78
C ASN A 15 10.67 -1.71 6.51
N ILE A 16 9.57 -2.47 6.64
CA ILE A 16 8.37 -2.05 7.37
C ILE A 16 8.49 -2.49 8.83
N LYS A 17 8.35 -1.52 9.74
CA LYS A 17 8.27 -1.78 11.18
C LYS A 17 6.88 -1.40 11.68
N ILE A 18 6.17 -2.35 12.27
CA ILE A 18 4.89 -2.09 12.93
C ILE A 18 5.16 -1.38 14.26
N THR A 19 4.36 -0.36 14.54
CA THR A 19 4.49 0.50 15.73
C THR A 19 3.35 0.26 16.72
N LYS A 20 2.11 0.20 16.23
CA LYS A 20 0.92 -0.05 17.05
C LYS A 20 -0.21 -0.64 16.21
N VAL A 21 -1.18 -1.26 16.88
CA VAL A 21 -2.45 -1.71 16.30
C VAL A 21 -3.56 -1.10 17.15
N GLU A 22 -4.57 -0.56 16.49
CA GLU A 22 -5.78 -0.04 17.12
C GLU A 22 -6.97 -0.80 16.55
N GLU A 23 -7.81 -1.33 17.43
CA GLU A 23 -9.03 -2.08 17.09
C GLU A 23 -10.25 -1.17 17.26
N ASP A 24 -11.37 -1.55 16.62
CA ASP A 24 -12.65 -0.83 16.73
C ASP A 24 -12.63 0.67 16.35
N VAL A 25 -11.66 1.09 15.53
CA VAL A 25 -11.58 2.47 15.05
C VAL A 25 -12.66 2.71 14.00
N VAL A 26 -13.48 3.75 14.21
CA VAL A 26 -14.53 4.11 13.25
C VAL A 26 -13.93 4.86 12.07
N ILE A 27 -13.94 4.24 10.89
CA ILE A 27 -13.52 4.86 9.63
C ILE A 27 -14.71 4.83 8.67
N ARG A 28 -15.14 6.00 8.19
CA ARG A 28 -16.29 6.15 7.29
C ARG A 28 -17.56 5.48 7.84
N GLY A 29 -17.79 5.59 9.15
CA GLY A 29 -18.95 5.02 9.84
C GLY A 29 -18.89 3.50 10.08
N LYS A 30 -17.77 2.83 9.76
CA LYS A 30 -17.60 1.38 10.00
C LYS A 30 -16.48 1.10 11.00
N LYS A 31 -16.71 0.17 11.93
CA LYS A 31 -15.67 -0.35 12.82
C LYS A 31 -14.57 -1.03 12.01
N SER A 32 -13.33 -0.65 12.28
CA SER A 32 -12.18 -1.05 11.49
C SER A 32 -10.95 -1.23 12.36
N ASN A 33 -10.08 -2.17 11.98
CA ASN A 33 -8.78 -2.36 12.62
C ASN A 33 -7.71 -1.59 11.84
N VAL A 34 -6.91 -0.80 12.56
CA VAL A 34 -5.90 0.08 11.99
C VAL A 34 -4.53 -0.30 12.51
N ILE A 35 -3.68 -0.71 11.59
CA ILE A 35 -2.30 -1.11 11.86
C ILE A 35 -1.42 0.06 11.47
N PHE A 36 -0.55 0.49 12.38
CA PHE A 36 0.38 1.59 12.15
C PHE A 36 1.78 1.04 11.95
N GLY A 37 2.43 1.50 10.89
CA GLY A 37 3.81 1.12 10.60
C GLY A 37 4.62 2.27 10.05
N THR A 38 5.95 2.13 10.12
CA THR A 38 6.90 3.04 9.49
C THR A 38 7.72 2.28 8.46
N LEU A 39 7.83 2.84 7.25
CA LEU A 39 8.69 2.35 6.17
C LEU A 39 9.88 3.28 6.02
N SER A 40 11.08 2.79 6.27
CA SER A 40 12.32 3.56 6.11
C SER A 40 13.48 2.64 5.79
N TYR A 41 14.24 2.99 4.76
CA TYR A 41 15.51 2.35 4.38
C TYR A 41 16.50 3.43 3.90
N LYS A 42 17.76 3.06 3.64
CA LYS A 42 18.75 3.98 3.02
C LYS A 42 18.79 3.70 1.52
N PRO A 43 18.27 4.59 0.65
CA PRO A 43 18.33 4.38 -0.79
C PRO A 43 19.78 4.51 -1.27
N MET A 44 20.23 3.58 -2.13
CA MET A 44 21.55 3.64 -2.74
C MET A 44 21.60 4.63 -3.92
N THR A 45 20.52 4.69 -4.69
CA THR A 45 20.48 5.43 -5.96
C THR A 45 19.28 6.37 -6.00
N CYS A 46 19.47 7.55 -6.60
CA CYS A 46 18.35 8.46 -6.87
C CYS A 46 17.54 7.96 -8.09
N PRO A 47 16.21 7.80 -7.99
CA PRO A 47 15.38 7.34 -9.11
C PRO A 47 15.22 8.38 -10.24
N HIS A 48 15.71 9.61 -10.06
CA HIS A 48 15.55 10.68 -11.04
C HIS A 48 16.82 11.01 -11.82
N CYS A 49 18.00 10.97 -11.17
CA CYS A 49 19.28 11.26 -11.80
C CYS A 49 20.24 10.06 -11.80
N TYR A 50 19.79 8.90 -11.29
CA TYR A 50 20.55 7.65 -11.23
C TYR A 50 21.92 7.74 -10.54
N HIS A 51 22.17 8.81 -9.80
CA HIS A 51 23.38 8.97 -9.02
C HIS A 51 23.40 7.97 -7.85
N THR A 52 24.46 7.17 -7.77
CA THR A 52 24.62 6.00 -6.87
C THR A 52 25.25 6.35 -5.52
N ASN A 53 25.36 7.63 -5.18
CA ASN A 53 26.05 8.07 -3.98
C ASN A 53 25.05 8.31 -2.83
N PRO A 54 24.91 7.38 -1.87
CA PRO A 54 23.84 7.42 -0.86
C PRO A 54 23.99 8.59 0.11
N ASN A 55 25.20 9.13 0.28
CA ASN A 55 25.45 10.30 1.14
C ASN A 55 24.87 11.60 0.56
N ARG A 56 24.54 11.61 -0.74
CA ARG A 56 23.85 12.73 -1.39
C ARG A 56 22.33 12.65 -1.23
N ILE A 57 21.80 11.59 -0.63
CA ILE A 57 20.37 11.40 -0.39
C ILE A 57 20.10 11.46 1.11
N HIS A 58 19.29 12.44 1.53
CA HIS A 58 18.95 12.62 2.94
C HIS A 58 17.44 12.48 3.17
N LYS A 59 17.08 12.15 4.41
CA LYS A 59 15.69 12.06 4.86
C LYS A 59 15.06 13.45 4.84
N HIS A 60 13.87 13.57 4.24
CA HIS A 60 13.13 14.82 4.05
C HIS A 60 11.67 14.66 4.50
N GLY A 61 11.47 14.41 5.80
CA GLY A 61 10.14 14.19 6.39
C GLY A 61 9.54 12.81 6.06
N LYS A 62 8.30 12.59 6.51
CA LYS A 62 7.55 11.34 6.28
C LYS A 62 6.18 11.67 5.71
N ARG A 63 5.62 10.78 4.90
CA ARG A 63 4.26 10.87 4.35
C ARG A 63 3.43 9.71 4.84
N LEU A 64 2.29 10.00 5.49
CA LEU A 64 1.33 8.97 5.86
C LEU A 64 0.59 8.47 4.62
N SER A 65 0.49 7.16 4.46
CA SER A 65 -0.32 6.50 3.44
C SER A 65 -1.21 5.48 4.12
N ARG A 66 -2.53 5.66 4.05
CA ARG A 66 -3.51 4.67 4.49
C ARG A 66 -3.74 3.68 3.35
N ILE A 67 -3.31 2.44 3.56
CA ILE A 67 -3.44 1.36 2.58
C ILE A 67 -4.60 0.47 3.02
N THR A 68 -5.56 0.26 2.13
CA THR A 68 -6.69 -0.65 2.36
C THR A 68 -6.26 -2.10 2.14
N PHE A 69 -6.59 -2.96 3.09
CA PHE A 69 -6.43 -4.42 3.00
C PHE A 69 -7.79 -5.10 2.82
N LEU A 70 -7.72 -6.41 2.51
CA LEU A 70 -8.89 -7.27 2.52
C LEU A 70 -9.50 -7.31 3.93
N ARG A 71 -10.80 -7.55 3.98
CA ARG A 71 -11.51 -7.70 5.25
C ARG A 71 -10.96 -8.93 5.98
N PHE A 72 -10.84 -8.81 7.29
CA PHE A 72 -10.46 -9.90 8.17
C PHE A 72 -11.60 -10.12 9.17
N GLN A 73 -12.20 -11.31 9.16
CA GLN A 73 -13.39 -11.62 9.95
C GLN A 73 -14.52 -10.60 9.74
N GLU A 74 -14.79 -10.24 8.47
CA GLU A 74 -15.76 -9.20 8.08
C GLU A 74 -15.44 -7.77 8.57
N ILE A 75 -14.35 -7.54 9.30
CA ILE A 75 -13.92 -6.22 9.74
C ILE A 75 -12.99 -5.58 8.71
N ALA A 76 -13.16 -4.28 8.46
CA ALA A 76 -12.29 -3.53 7.57
C ALA A 76 -10.89 -3.36 8.19
N VAL A 77 -9.84 -3.64 7.41
CA VAL A 77 -8.45 -3.52 7.86
C VAL A 77 -7.70 -2.46 7.06
N TYR A 78 -6.99 -1.58 7.76
CA TYR A 78 -6.16 -0.54 7.17
C TYR A 78 -4.73 -0.58 7.70
N LEU A 79 -3.76 -0.31 6.82
CA LEU A 79 -2.37 -0.08 7.19
C LEU A 79 -2.03 1.40 7.02
N ASN A 80 -1.91 2.12 8.11
CA ASN A 80 -1.39 3.47 8.18
C ASN A 80 0.14 3.44 8.15
N LEU A 81 0.71 3.55 6.95
CA LEU A 81 2.14 3.45 6.73
C LEU A 81 2.78 4.83 6.61
N LEU A 82 3.64 5.20 7.55
CA LEU A 82 4.52 6.37 7.47
C LEU A 82 5.70 6.06 6.55
N LYS A 83 5.61 6.52 5.30
CA LYS A 83 6.64 6.34 4.27
C LYS A 83 7.70 7.45 4.38
N GLN A 84 8.97 7.07 4.46
CA GLN A 84 10.08 8.02 4.49
C GLN A 84 10.21 8.73 3.13
N ARG A 85 10.24 10.06 3.14
CA ARG A 85 10.61 10.87 1.96
C ARG A 85 12.11 11.12 1.97
N PHE A 86 12.70 11.17 0.79
CA PHE A 86 14.11 11.46 0.56
C PHE A 86 14.24 12.65 -0.38
N LYS A 87 15.29 13.44 -0.21
CA LYS A 87 15.68 14.52 -1.13
C LYS A 87 17.09 14.25 -1.64
N CYS A 88 17.24 14.26 -2.96
CA CYS A 88 18.54 14.17 -3.60
C CYS A 88 19.20 15.57 -3.61
N ARG A 89 20.44 15.68 -3.13
CA ARG A 89 21.21 16.93 -3.19
C ARG A 89 21.77 17.23 -4.58
N VAL A 90 21.92 16.23 -5.45
CA VAL A 90 22.46 16.40 -6.80
C VAL A 90 21.43 17.05 -7.73
N CYS A 91 20.22 16.49 -7.80
CA CYS A 91 19.16 17.00 -8.68
C CYS A 91 18.06 17.80 -7.96
N GLY A 92 18.14 17.96 -6.63
CA GLY A 92 17.15 18.69 -5.82
C GLY A 92 15.78 18.00 -5.65
N ARG A 93 15.50 16.94 -6.41
CA ARG A 93 14.19 16.26 -6.43
C ARG A 93 13.96 15.40 -5.19
N THR A 94 12.68 15.26 -4.81
CA THR A 94 12.25 14.40 -3.70
C THR A 94 11.55 13.15 -4.20
N PHE A 95 11.76 12.03 -3.53
CA PHE A 95 11.06 10.78 -3.82
C PHE A 95 10.66 10.09 -2.50
N THR A 96 9.69 9.19 -2.56
CA THR A 96 9.17 8.46 -1.39
C THR A 96 9.69 7.03 -1.40
N SER A 97 9.91 6.45 -0.22
CA SER A 97 10.24 5.03 -0.06
C SER A 97 9.15 4.15 -0.70
N LYS A 98 9.57 3.24 -1.57
CA LYS A 98 8.68 2.26 -2.22
C LYS A 98 8.59 0.99 -1.39
N THR A 99 7.53 0.22 -1.58
CA THR A 99 7.31 -1.07 -0.93
C THR A 99 6.55 -2.00 -1.86
N ASN A 100 6.74 -3.30 -1.72
CA ASN A 100 6.03 -4.31 -2.51
C ASN A 100 4.60 -4.58 -2.01
N VAL A 101 4.18 -3.94 -0.91
CA VAL A 101 2.83 -4.07 -0.34
C VAL A 101 1.78 -3.34 -1.18
N VAL A 102 2.16 -2.21 -1.78
CA VAL A 102 1.28 -1.35 -2.56
C VAL A 102 2.08 -0.74 -3.71
N GLU A 103 1.49 -0.72 -4.89
CA GLU A 103 2.04 -0.01 -6.05
C GLU A 103 2.23 1.49 -5.81
N ASP A 104 3.07 2.11 -6.63
CA ASP A 104 3.24 3.55 -6.63
C ASP A 104 1.92 4.26 -6.95
N ASN A 105 1.67 5.38 -6.25
CA ASN A 105 0.45 6.18 -6.36
C ASN A 105 -0.87 5.44 -6.06
N CYS A 106 -0.80 4.26 -5.44
CA CYS A 106 -1.96 3.49 -5.03
C CYS A 106 -2.16 3.50 -3.50
N PHE A 107 -3.40 3.28 -3.08
CA PHE A 107 -3.81 3.22 -1.66
C PHE A 107 -4.54 1.91 -1.33
N ILE A 108 -4.51 0.94 -2.24
CA ILE A 108 -5.12 -0.38 -2.09
C ILE A 108 -3.99 -1.39 -2.21
N SER A 109 -3.89 -2.34 -1.27
CA SER A 109 -2.79 -3.31 -1.28
C SER A 109 -2.82 -4.18 -2.54
N ASN A 110 -1.66 -4.69 -2.93
CA ASN A 110 -1.53 -5.56 -4.10
C ASN A 110 -2.35 -6.86 -3.93
N HIS A 111 -2.55 -7.31 -2.69
CA HIS A 111 -3.43 -8.45 -2.37
C HIS A 111 -4.90 -8.16 -2.67
N VAL A 112 -5.38 -6.94 -2.38
CA VAL A 112 -6.76 -6.54 -2.73
C VAL A 112 -6.91 -6.44 -4.23
N GLN A 113 -5.92 -5.88 -4.95
CA GLN A 113 -5.97 -5.84 -6.42
C GLN A 113 -6.10 -7.24 -7.02
N LYS A 114 -5.30 -8.21 -6.54
CA LYS A 114 -5.40 -9.62 -6.96
C LYS A 114 -6.76 -10.22 -6.66
N ALA A 115 -7.27 -10.03 -5.44
CA ALA A 115 -8.59 -10.53 -5.08
C ALA A 115 -9.72 -9.93 -5.92
N ILE A 116 -9.61 -8.65 -6.32
CA ILE A 116 -10.57 -8.04 -7.26
C ILE A 116 -10.53 -8.75 -8.61
N ILE A 117 -9.34 -9.01 -9.14
CA ILE A 117 -9.15 -9.71 -10.42
C ILE A 117 -9.71 -11.14 -10.32
N ASP A 118 -9.37 -11.88 -9.26
CA ASP A 118 -9.83 -13.25 -9.03
C ASP A 118 -11.35 -13.35 -8.86
N LYS A 119 -11.99 -12.30 -8.33
CA LYS A 119 -13.44 -12.23 -8.21
C LYS A 119 -14.13 -11.74 -9.48
N ALA A 120 -13.45 -10.92 -10.28
CA ALA A 120 -13.97 -10.43 -11.55
C ALA A 120 -14.02 -11.53 -12.63
N THR A 121 -13.27 -12.62 -12.47
CA THR A 121 -13.42 -13.81 -13.33
C THR A 121 -14.68 -14.62 -13.00
N GLN A 122 -15.29 -14.40 -11.84
CA GLN A 122 -16.57 -14.99 -11.47
C GLN A 122 -17.71 -14.09 -11.96
N VAL A 123 -18.90 -14.67 -12.19
CA VAL A 123 -20.11 -13.91 -12.53
C VAL A 123 -20.61 -13.18 -11.29
N ARG A 124 -20.00 -12.04 -10.97
CA ARG A 124 -20.37 -11.15 -9.85
C ARG A 124 -20.44 -9.70 -10.31
N SER A 125 -21.30 -8.91 -9.68
CA SER A 125 -21.38 -7.48 -9.96
C SER A 125 -20.18 -6.72 -9.40
N GLU A 126 -19.82 -5.59 -10.01
CA GLU A 126 -18.74 -4.73 -9.51
C GLU A 126 -19.01 -4.22 -8.08
N THR A 127 -20.28 -4.02 -7.73
CA THR A 127 -20.72 -3.58 -6.40
C THR A 127 -20.52 -4.65 -5.34
N ASP A 128 -20.79 -5.92 -5.67
CA ASP A 128 -20.58 -7.04 -4.74
C ASP A 128 -19.10 -7.25 -4.49
N ILE A 129 -18.29 -7.24 -5.56
CA ILE A 129 -16.83 -7.33 -5.47
C ILE A 129 -16.27 -6.18 -4.61
N ALA A 130 -16.80 -4.97 -4.78
CA ALA A 130 -16.38 -3.81 -4.01
C ALA A 130 -16.68 -3.96 -2.51
N SER A 131 -17.87 -4.45 -2.17
CA SER A 131 -18.31 -4.71 -0.79
C SER A 131 -17.40 -5.74 -0.11
N ASP A 132 -17.11 -6.85 -0.79
CA ASP A 132 -16.25 -7.89 -0.23
C ASP A 132 -14.80 -7.42 -0.05
N CYS A 133 -14.28 -6.67 -1.02
CA CYS A 133 -12.89 -6.22 -1.05
C CYS A 133 -12.66 -4.93 -0.24
N ASN A 134 -13.69 -4.40 0.43
CA ASN A 134 -13.65 -3.14 1.19
C ASN A 134 -13.16 -1.93 0.36
N VAL A 135 -13.61 -1.84 -0.88
CA VAL A 135 -13.26 -0.76 -1.82
C VAL A 135 -14.52 -0.15 -2.44
N SER A 136 -14.36 0.92 -3.22
CA SER A 136 -15.46 1.46 -4.01
C SER A 136 -15.61 0.70 -5.34
N ALA A 137 -16.83 0.64 -5.89
CA ALA A 137 -17.06 0.09 -7.23
C ALA A 137 -16.17 0.77 -8.30
N SER A 138 -15.95 2.09 -8.19
CA SER A 138 -15.02 2.81 -9.06
C SER A 138 -13.58 2.28 -9.00
N SER A 139 -13.14 1.81 -7.82
CA SER A 139 -11.82 1.20 -7.66
C SER A 139 -11.75 -0.16 -8.33
N VAL A 140 -12.81 -0.96 -8.23
CA VAL A 140 -12.93 -2.26 -8.92
C VAL A 140 -12.81 -2.05 -10.43
N LYS A 141 -13.64 -1.15 -10.98
CA LYS A 141 -13.61 -0.80 -12.41
C LYS A 141 -12.22 -0.36 -12.89
N ARG A 142 -11.52 0.50 -12.13
CA ARG A 142 -10.15 0.93 -12.45
C ARG A 142 -9.15 -0.23 -12.48
N VAL A 143 -9.24 -1.17 -11.54
CA VAL A 143 -8.37 -2.35 -11.50
C VAL A 143 -8.64 -3.26 -12.70
N ILE A 144 -9.91 -3.55 -13.00
CA ILE A 144 -10.30 -4.37 -14.15
C ILE A 144 -9.77 -3.74 -15.45
N HIS A 145 -10.03 -2.45 -15.67
CA HIS A 145 -9.57 -1.74 -16.87
C HIS A 145 -8.04 -1.70 -17.00
N LYS A 146 -7.31 -1.59 -15.88
CA LYS A 146 -5.85 -1.65 -15.89
C LYS A 146 -5.35 -3.01 -16.39
N VAL A 147 -5.99 -4.11 -15.98
CA VAL A 147 -5.63 -5.46 -16.44
C VAL A 147 -6.01 -5.66 -17.89
N SER A 148 -7.23 -5.27 -18.29
CA SER A 148 -7.67 -5.36 -19.69
C SER A 148 -6.65 -4.68 -20.62
N ASN A 149 -6.25 -3.45 -20.31
CA ASN A 149 -5.28 -2.71 -21.14
C ASN A 149 -3.89 -3.37 -21.18
N ALA A 150 -3.48 -4.07 -20.13
CA ALA A 150 -2.19 -4.75 -20.08
C ALA A 150 -2.17 -6.07 -20.87
N THR A 151 -3.33 -6.70 -21.11
CA THR A 151 -3.44 -7.95 -21.88
C THR A 151 -3.44 -7.72 -23.40
N PHE A 152 -3.74 -6.50 -23.85
CA PHE A 152 -3.77 -6.11 -25.27
C PHE A 152 -2.49 -5.41 -25.75
N GLN A 153 -1.39 -5.55 -25.00
CA GLN A 153 -0.09 -4.94 -25.29
C GLN A 153 1.00 -6.00 -25.24
#